data_AF-A0AAD2DJ61-F1
#
_entry.id   AF-A0AAD2DJ61-F1
#
_cell.length_a   1.000
_cell.length_b   1.000
_cell.length_c   1.000
_cell.angle_alpha   90.00
_cell.angle_beta   90.00
_cell.angle_gamma   90.00
#
_symmetry.space_group_name_H-M   'P 1'
#
loop_
_entity.id
_entity.type
_entity.pdbx_description
1 polymer ?
#
loop_
_entity_poly.entity_id
_entity_poly.type
_entity_poly.pdbx_seq_one_letter_code
_entity_poly.pdbx_strand_id
1 'polypeptide(L)'
;MPASELDSSNNSKRTAVLASVAVISFLVLLGVISWFAFRKKTAIRRRALAYQANRGHDNPNQDINQTIGDETLELPLFSFVTISTATNEFSLTNKIGQGGFGPVYKGVLPTGKEIAVKRLSEDSGQGLKEFKNEEFGLVHFQSNKRYNSKLAEAF
;
A
#
# COMPACT_ATOMS: atom_id res chain seq x y z
N MET A 1 57.41 44.62 13.20
CA MET A 1 56.12 44.36 12.55
C MET A 1 55.00 44.60 13.57
N PRO A 2 53.93 45.35 13.24
CA PRO A 2 52.88 45.69 14.19
C PRO A 2 51.96 44.49 14.48
N ALA A 3 51.47 44.39 15.72
CA ALA A 3 50.60 43.29 16.18
C ALA A 3 49.26 43.19 15.41
N SER A 4 48.83 44.30 14.78
CA SER A 4 47.60 44.37 13.98
C SER A 4 47.64 43.54 12.69
N GLU A 5 48.83 43.26 12.13
CA GLU A 5 48.97 42.41 10.92
C GLU A 5 48.79 40.92 11.22
N LEU A 6 49.15 40.47 12.43
CA LEU A 6 49.02 39.06 12.81
C LEU A 6 47.54 38.67 13.03
N ASP A 7 46.74 39.57 13.59
CA ASP A 7 45.33 39.30 13.91
C ASP A 7 44.45 39.28 12.64
N SER A 8 44.76 40.15 11.67
CA SER A 8 44.10 40.20 10.35
C SER A 8 44.40 38.99 9.46
N SER A 9 45.48 38.25 9.71
CA SER A 9 45.78 36.99 8.99
C SER A 9 44.99 35.81 9.58
N ASN A 10 44.70 35.84 10.88
CA ASN A 10 44.07 34.70 11.57
C ASN A 10 42.56 34.69 11.40
N ASN A 11 41.91 35.85 11.39
CA ASN A 11 40.47 35.96 11.16
C ASN A 11 40.07 35.55 9.73
N SER A 12 40.86 35.93 8.71
CA SER A 12 40.63 35.57 7.29
C SER A 12 40.75 34.06 7.04
N LYS A 13 41.72 33.40 7.70
CA LYS A 13 41.84 31.93 7.66
C LYS A 13 40.64 31.24 8.31
N ARG A 14 40.15 31.75 9.46
CA ARG A 14 38.97 31.19 10.15
C ARG A 14 37.69 31.34 9.33
N THR A 15 37.48 32.49 8.70
CA THR A 15 36.32 32.72 7.83
C THR A 15 36.35 31.82 6.59
N ALA A 16 37.54 31.57 6.02
CA ALA A 16 37.68 30.66 4.89
C ALA A 16 37.33 29.21 5.27
N VAL A 17 37.78 28.76 6.45
CA VAL A 17 37.45 27.41 6.96
C VAL A 17 35.95 27.27 7.20
N LEU A 18 35.30 28.23 7.85
CA LEU A 18 33.85 28.20 8.09
C LEU A 18 33.03 28.17 6.79
N ALA A 19 33.43 28.97 5.80
CA ALA A 19 32.78 28.97 4.48
C ALA A 19 32.91 27.60 3.79
N SER A 20 34.09 26.96 3.83
CA SER A 20 34.29 25.64 3.22
C SER A 20 33.44 24.53 3.87
N VAL A 21 33.28 24.57 5.20
CA VAL A 21 32.47 23.58 5.93
C VAL A 21 30.99 23.70 5.58
N ALA A 22 30.49 24.93 5.41
CA ALA A 22 29.10 25.17 5.02
C ALA A 22 28.79 24.66 3.59
N VAL A 23 29.73 24.83 2.66
CA VAL A 23 29.55 24.34 1.27
C VAL A 23 29.52 22.81 1.24
N ILE A 24 30.42 22.15 1.97
CA ILE A 24 30.48 20.68 2.00
C ILE A 24 29.22 20.09 2.65
N SER A 25 28.75 20.66 3.77
CA SER A 25 27.55 20.16 4.45
C SER A 25 26.30 20.28 3.58
N PHE A 26 26.17 21.38 2.83
CA PHE A 26 25.07 21.58 1.90
C PHE A 26 25.07 20.55 0.75
N LEU A 27 26.25 20.28 0.15
CA LEU A 27 26.37 19.27 -0.91
C LEU A 27 26.03 17.86 -0.43
N VAL A 28 26.44 17.49 0.79
CA VAL A 28 26.11 16.19 1.40
C VAL A 28 24.60 16.06 1.63
N LEU A 29 23.94 17.11 2.16
CA LEU A 29 22.49 17.13 2.36
C LEU A 29 21.73 16.95 1.04
N LEU A 30 22.13 17.69 -0.01
CA LEU A 30 21.52 17.55 -1.34
C LEU A 30 21.72 16.14 -1.92
N GLY A 31 22.89 15.54 -1.72
CA GLY A 31 23.19 14.17 -2.12
C GLY A 31 22.27 13.15 -1.43
N VAL A 32 22.09 13.26 -0.11
CA VAL A 32 21.22 12.36 0.68
C VAL A 32 19.75 12.52 0.28
N ILE A 33 19.27 13.75 0.10
CA ILE A 33 17.89 14.02 -0.34
C ILE A 33 17.66 13.44 -1.74
N SER A 34 18.61 13.65 -2.65
CA SER A 34 18.55 13.12 -4.02
C SER A 34 18.58 11.59 -4.04
N TRP A 35 19.43 10.96 -3.22
CA TRP A 35 19.48 9.51 -3.06
C TRP A 35 18.16 8.94 -2.54
N PHE A 36 17.60 9.57 -1.50
CA PHE A 36 16.33 9.14 -0.91
C PHE A 36 15.17 9.28 -1.91
N ALA A 37 15.12 10.38 -2.65
CA ALA A 37 14.16 10.60 -3.72
C ALA A 37 14.36 9.59 -4.88
N PHE A 38 15.60 9.28 -5.25
CA PHE A 38 15.91 8.33 -6.31
C PHE A 38 15.55 6.89 -5.95
N ARG A 39 15.80 6.46 -4.70
CA ARG A 39 15.33 5.18 -4.16
C ARG A 39 13.80 5.05 -4.22
N LYS A 40 13.06 6.11 -3.90
CA LYS A 40 11.59 6.12 -4.03
C LYS A 40 11.12 6.11 -5.49
N LYS A 41 11.78 6.88 -6.38
CA LYS A 41 11.40 6.97 -7.81
C LYS A 41 11.68 5.69 -8.60
N THR A 42 12.74 4.96 -8.27
CA THR A 42 13.06 3.69 -8.95
C THR A 42 12.06 2.56 -8.64
N ALA A 43 11.48 2.53 -7.43
CA ALA A 43 10.40 1.61 -7.09
C ALA A 43 9.10 1.89 -7.86
N ILE A 44 8.77 3.18 -8.06
CA ILE A 44 7.57 3.60 -8.81
C ILE A 44 7.71 3.33 -10.31
N ARG A 45 8.89 3.57 -10.90
CA ARG A 45 9.14 3.32 -12.34
C ARG A 45 9.03 1.85 -12.74
N ARG A 46 9.37 0.91 -11.86
CA ARG A 46 9.18 -0.54 -12.10
C ARG A 46 7.69 -0.94 -12.18
N ARG A 47 6.81 -0.23 -11.46
CA ARG A 47 5.36 -0.51 -11.41
C ARG A 47 4.63 -0.04 -12.68
N ALA A 48 5.05 1.07 -13.27
CA ALA A 48 4.46 1.56 -14.53
C ALA A 48 4.68 0.59 -15.71
N LEU A 49 5.86 -0.02 -15.79
CA LEU A 49 6.17 -1.03 -16.82
C LEU A 49 5.47 -2.37 -16.54
N ALA A 50 5.33 -2.78 -15.28
CA ALA A 50 4.58 -3.99 -14.90
C ALA A 50 3.05 -3.84 -15.08
N TYR A 51 2.52 -2.63 -14.95
CA TYR A 51 1.10 -2.30 -15.21
C TYR A 51 0.76 -2.41 -16.70
N GLN A 52 1.68 -2.02 -17.58
CA GLN A 52 1.47 -2.11 -19.04
C GLN A 52 1.62 -3.55 -19.56
N ALA A 53 2.44 -4.39 -18.91
CA ALA A 53 2.65 -5.78 -19.30
C ALA A 53 1.46 -6.72 -18.99
N ASN A 54 0.56 -6.36 -18.05
CA ASN A 54 -0.59 -7.20 -17.66
C ASN A 54 -1.91 -6.83 -18.37
N ARG A 55 -1.90 -5.88 -19.31
CA ARG A 55 -3.10 -5.46 -20.08
C ARG A 55 -3.40 -6.32 -21.31
N GLY A 56 -2.65 -7.40 -21.53
CA GLY A 56 -2.72 -8.19 -22.76
C GLY A 56 -3.32 -9.58 -22.59
N HIS A 57 -4.54 -9.72 -22.05
CA HIS A 57 -5.44 -10.84 -22.42
C HIS A 57 -6.85 -10.61 -21.86
N ASP A 58 -7.68 -9.93 -22.64
CA ASP A 58 -9.11 -9.82 -22.40
C ASP A 58 -9.80 -11.16 -22.71
N ASN A 59 -10.51 -11.73 -21.74
CA ASN A 59 -11.65 -12.60 -22.00
C ASN A 59 -12.64 -12.50 -20.82
N PRO A 60 -13.80 -11.80 -20.96
CA PRO A 60 -14.71 -11.53 -19.85
C PRO A 60 -15.62 -12.70 -19.46
N ASN A 61 -15.40 -13.91 -19.98
CA ASN A 61 -16.23 -15.08 -19.70
C ASN A 61 -15.40 -16.27 -19.19
N GLN A 62 -14.85 -16.15 -17.97
CA GLN A 62 -14.50 -17.36 -17.21
C GLN A 62 -15.09 -17.27 -15.82
N ASP A 63 -16.21 -17.97 -15.66
CA ASP A 63 -16.66 -18.53 -14.38
C ASP A 63 -15.52 -19.38 -13.82
N ILE A 64 -14.68 -18.77 -12.98
CA ILE A 64 -13.65 -19.46 -12.21
C ILE A 64 -14.32 -20.14 -11.01
N ASN A 65 -15.03 -21.23 -11.30
CA ASN A 65 -15.19 -22.33 -10.34
C ASN A 65 -13.82 -23.02 -10.21
N GLN A 66 -12.85 -22.34 -9.62
CA GLN A 66 -11.58 -22.96 -9.26
C GLN A 66 -11.70 -23.48 -7.85
N THR A 67 -12.21 -24.72 -7.77
CA THR A 67 -12.21 -25.60 -6.62
C THR A 67 -10.77 -25.72 -6.11
N ILE A 68 -10.39 -24.90 -5.13
CA ILE A 68 -9.26 -25.22 -4.26
C ILE A 68 -9.77 -26.31 -3.35
N GLY A 69 -9.43 -27.56 -3.69
CA GLY A 69 -9.68 -28.71 -2.85
C GLY A 69 -8.91 -28.56 -1.55
N ASP A 70 -9.60 -28.08 -0.53
CA ASP A 70 -9.64 -28.63 0.84
C ASP A 70 -10.68 -27.80 1.60
N GLU A 71 -11.57 -28.46 2.33
CA GLU A 71 -12.75 -28.00 3.09
C GLU A 71 -12.77 -26.55 3.62
N THR A 72 -12.72 -25.56 2.74
CA THR A 72 -12.70 -24.14 3.06
C THR A 72 -13.92 -23.51 2.40
N LEU A 73 -14.98 -23.43 3.19
CA LEU A 73 -16.11 -22.50 3.12
C LEU A 73 -16.23 -21.74 1.80
N GLU A 74 -17.32 -21.99 1.07
CA GLU A 74 -17.75 -21.31 -0.15
C GLU A 74 -17.79 -19.77 0.02
N LEU A 75 -16.64 -19.13 0.01
CA LEU A 75 -16.50 -17.68 -0.02
C LEU A 75 -16.62 -17.29 -1.49
N PRO A 76 -17.56 -16.41 -1.86
CA PRO A 76 -17.69 -15.95 -3.23
C PRO A 76 -16.39 -15.25 -3.64
N LEU A 77 -15.66 -15.87 -4.58
CA LEU A 77 -14.46 -15.27 -5.16
C LEU A 77 -14.89 -14.27 -6.23
N PHE A 78 -14.46 -13.02 -6.10
CA PHE A 78 -14.71 -11.98 -7.09
C PHE A 78 -13.42 -11.66 -7.84
N SER A 79 -13.52 -11.51 -9.16
CA SER A 79 -12.39 -11.03 -9.96
C SER A 79 -12.04 -9.58 -9.57
N PHE A 80 -10.77 -9.22 -9.70
CA PHE A 80 -10.33 -7.84 -9.46
C PHE A 80 -11.08 -6.83 -10.32
N VAL A 81 -11.37 -7.18 -11.58
CA VAL A 81 -12.14 -6.34 -12.51
C VAL A 81 -13.54 -6.06 -11.96
N THR A 82 -14.25 -7.09 -11.50
CA THR A 82 -15.59 -6.92 -10.92
C THR A 82 -15.56 -5.98 -9.73
N ILE A 83 -14.57 -6.11 -8.84
CA ILE A 83 -14.42 -5.27 -7.65
C ILE A 83 -14.00 -3.83 -8.02
N SER A 84 -13.09 -3.67 -8.98
CA SER A 84 -12.66 -2.36 -9.46
C SER A 84 -13.81 -1.60 -10.09
N THR A 85 -14.57 -2.24 -10.98
CA THR A 85 -15.76 -1.64 -11.60
C THR A 85 -16.82 -1.31 -10.56
N ALA A 86 -17.11 -2.24 -9.63
CA ALA A 86 -18.09 -2.02 -8.58
C ALA A 86 -17.74 -0.81 -7.68
N THR A 87 -16.45 -0.53 -7.47
CA THR A 87 -15.97 0.58 -6.64
C THR A 87 -15.63 1.84 -7.43
N ASN A 88 -15.92 1.89 -8.74
CA ASN A 88 -15.47 2.95 -9.64
C ASN A 88 -13.96 3.21 -9.53
N GLU A 89 -13.17 2.16 -9.77
CA GLU A 89 -11.71 2.14 -9.69
C GLU A 89 -11.15 2.58 -8.33
N PHE A 90 -11.82 2.19 -7.25
CA PHE A 90 -11.48 2.62 -5.88
C PHE A 90 -11.49 4.15 -5.73
N SER A 91 -12.49 4.82 -6.34
CA SER A 91 -12.66 6.27 -6.26
C SER A 91 -12.71 6.75 -4.80
N LEU A 92 -12.03 7.87 -4.52
CA LEU A 92 -12.07 8.52 -3.20
C LEU A 92 -13.49 8.92 -2.79
N THR A 93 -14.38 9.21 -3.74
CA THR A 93 -15.80 9.51 -3.46
C THR A 93 -16.53 8.33 -2.85
N ASN A 94 -16.07 7.11 -3.14
CA ASN A 94 -16.62 5.86 -2.62
C ASN A 94 -15.90 5.39 -1.36
N LYS A 95 -14.88 6.12 -0.87
CA LYS A 95 -14.19 5.76 0.37
C LYS A 95 -15.13 5.98 1.56
N ILE A 96 -15.39 4.91 2.30
CA ILE A 96 -16.24 4.93 3.48
C ILE A 96 -15.45 4.80 4.79
N GLY A 97 -14.16 4.49 4.71
CA GLY A 97 -13.31 4.41 5.89
C GLY A 97 -11.83 4.18 5.59
N GLN A 98 -11.02 4.22 6.64
CA GLN A 98 -9.60 3.85 6.59
C GLN A 98 -9.19 3.27 7.94
N GLY A 99 -8.58 2.09 7.92
CA GLY A 99 -7.97 1.46 9.09
C GLY A 99 -6.48 1.20 8.88
N GLY A 100 -5.84 0.52 9.83
CA GLY A 100 -4.40 0.18 9.76
C GLY A 100 -4.01 -0.69 8.57
N PHE A 101 -4.98 -1.41 8.00
CA PHE A 101 -4.79 -2.30 6.85
C PHE A 101 -5.09 -1.65 5.49
N GLY A 102 -5.56 -0.41 5.49
CA GLY A 102 -5.85 0.34 4.27
C GLY A 102 -7.27 0.93 4.20
N PRO A 103 -7.59 1.59 3.09
CA PRO A 103 -8.90 2.20 2.85
C PRO A 103 -10.00 1.15 2.59
N VAL A 104 -11.23 1.51 2.99
CA VAL A 104 -12.44 0.75 2.71
C VAL A 104 -13.33 1.56 1.79
N TYR A 105 -13.81 0.95 0.71
CA TYR A 105 -14.65 1.57 -0.31
C TYR A 105 -16.02 0.92 -0.39
N LYS A 106 -17.05 1.73 -0.62
CA LYS A 106 -18.36 1.26 -1.05
C LYS A 106 -18.28 0.84 -2.52
N GLY A 107 -18.90 -0.28 -2.86
CA GLY A 107 -19.10 -0.68 -4.25
C GLY A 107 -20.50 -1.25 -4.46
N VAL A 108 -20.91 -1.33 -5.73
CA VAL A 108 -22.17 -1.94 -6.15
C VAL A 108 -21.86 -2.97 -7.21
N LEU A 109 -22.15 -4.25 -6.93
CA LEU A 109 -21.96 -5.34 -7.89
C LEU A 109 -22.93 -5.20 -9.08
N PRO A 110 -22.65 -5.85 -10.23
CA PRO A 110 -23.59 -5.88 -11.36
C PRO A 110 -25.00 -6.39 -11.00
N THR A 111 -25.09 -7.20 -9.94
CA THR A 111 -26.34 -7.70 -9.38
C THR A 111 -27.13 -6.65 -8.58
N GLY A 112 -26.62 -5.42 -8.45
CA GLY A 112 -27.19 -4.35 -7.62
C GLY A 112 -26.86 -4.46 -6.13
N LYS A 113 -26.14 -5.50 -5.71
CA LYS A 113 -25.76 -5.71 -4.32
C LYS A 113 -24.67 -4.73 -3.88
N GLU A 114 -24.93 -3.98 -2.81
CA GLU A 114 -23.92 -3.13 -2.18
C GLU A 114 -22.88 -3.98 -1.42
N ILE A 115 -21.61 -3.59 -1.54
CA ILE A 115 -20.47 -4.24 -0.91
C ILE A 115 -19.52 -3.21 -0.28
N ALA A 116 -18.75 -3.66 0.71
CA ALA A 116 -17.62 -2.91 1.25
C ALA A 116 -16.32 -3.63 0.88
N VAL A 117 -15.38 -2.90 0.29
CA VAL A 117 -14.12 -3.43 -0.26
C VAL A 117 -12.95 -2.82 0.50
N LYS A 118 -12.28 -3.63 1.31
CA LYS A 118 -11.05 -3.24 2.05
C LYS A 118 -9.85 -3.46 1.12
N ARG A 119 -9.23 -2.39 0.63
CA ARG A 119 -8.03 -2.47 -0.23
C ARG A 119 -6.79 -2.48 0.66
N LEU A 120 -6.01 -3.55 0.60
CA LEU A 120 -4.75 -3.64 1.34
C LEU A 120 -3.74 -2.63 0.78
N SER A 121 -3.13 -1.85 1.67
CA SER A 121 -2.01 -0.97 1.32
C SER A 121 -0.70 -1.76 1.33
N GLU A 122 0.11 -1.64 0.27
CA GLU A 122 1.46 -2.23 0.21
C GLU A 122 2.43 -1.63 1.24
N ASP A 123 2.13 -0.45 1.78
CA ASP A 123 3.00 0.25 2.74
C ASP A 123 2.89 -0.31 4.17
N SER A 124 1.92 -1.19 4.43
CA SER A 124 1.83 -1.93 5.69
C SER A 124 2.72 -3.17 5.60
N GLY A 125 3.99 -3.05 6.00
CA GLY A 125 4.96 -4.16 6.02
C GLY A 125 4.54 -5.41 6.83
N GLN A 126 3.37 -5.39 7.48
CA GLN A 126 2.75 -6.49 8.22
C GLN A 126 1.38 -6.94 7.64
N GLY A 127 0.77 -6.17 6.73
CA GLY A 127 -0.65 -6.25 6.42
C GLY A 127 -1.14 -7.54 5.75
N LEU A 128 -0.31 -8.21 4.93
CA LEU A 128 -0.73 -9.45 4.25
C LEU A 128 -0.82 -10.65 5.23
N LYS A 129 0.09 -10.72 6.21
CA LYS A 129 0.12 -11.79 7.21
C LYS A 129 -1.01 -11.60 8.23
N GLU A 130 -1.22 -10.36 8.66
CA GLU A 130 -2.30 -10.01 9.59
C GLU A 130 -3.68 -10.12 8.95
N PHE A 131 -3.82 -9.78 7.65
CA PHE A 131 -5.06 -10.00 6.91
C PHE A 131 -5.43 -11.49 6.79
N LYS A 132 -4.47 -12.38 6.47
CA LYS A 132 -4.72 -13.82 6.45
C LYS A 132 -5.17 -14.35 7.81
N ASN A 133 -4.63 -13.80 8.89
CA ASN A 133 -5.06 -14.14 10.25
C ASN A 133 -6.48 -13.63 10.56
N GLU A 134 -6.84 -12.41 10.14
CA GLU A 134 -8.21 -11.88 10.25
C GLU A 134 -9.20 -12.69 9.39
N GLU A 135 -8.83 -13.03 8.15
CA GLU A 135 -9.65 -13.82 7.23
C GLU A 135 -9.94 -15.21 7.81
N PHE A 136 -8.90 -15.92 8.29
CA PHE A 136 -9.08 -17.20 8.97
C PHE A 136 -9.99 -17.10 10.20
N GLY A 137 -9.81 -16.05 11.02
CA GLY A 137 -10.64 -15.82 12.21
C GLY A 137 -12.12 -15.54 11.88
N LEU A 138 -12.40 -14.73 10.86
CA LEU A 138 -13.77 -14.40 10.43
C LEU A 138 -14.47 -15.61 9.80
N VAL A 139 -13.75 -16.36 8.98
CA VAL A 139 -14.22 -17.58 8.33
C VAL A 139 -14.54 -18.65 9.38
N HIS A 140 -13.68 -18.81 10.38
CA HIS A 140 -13.92 -19.71 11.52
C HIS A 140 -15.12 -19.25 12.38
N PHE A 141 -15.23 -17.94 12.65
CA PHE A 141 -16.34 -17.40 13.45
C PHE A 141 -17.70 -17.54 12.76
N GLN A 142 -17.78 -17.28 11.45
CA GLN A 142 -19.00 -17.47 10.67
C GLN A 142 -19.40 -18.94 10.60
N SER A 143 -18.44 -19.85 10.48
CA SER A 143 -18.68 -21.30 10.52
C SER A 143 -19.29 -21.73 11.84
N ASN A 144 -18.73 -21.26 12.96
CA ASN A 144 -19.23 -21.61 14.29
C ASN A 144 -20.64 -21.06 14.53
N LYS A 145 -20.95 -19.84 14.08
CA LYS A 145 -22.32 -19.29 14.16
C LYS A 145 -23.34 -20.09 13.33
N ARG A 146 -22.98 -20.47 12.10
CA ARG A 146 -23.88 -21.21 11.19
C ARG A 146 -24.12 -22.65 11.65
N TYR A 147 -23.13 -23.28 12.26
CA TYR A 147 -23.29 -24.59 12.89
C TYR A 147 -24.26 -24.53 14.08
N ASN A 148 -24.07 -23.55 14.97
CA ASN A 148 -24.94 -23.39 16.14
C ASN A 148 -26.37 -22.95 15.78
N SER A 149 -26.57 -22.18 14.70
CA SER A 149 -27.93 -21.84 14.25
C SER A 149 -28.67 -23.02 13.64
N LYS A 150 -27.98 -23.88 12.87
CA LYS A 150 -28.57 -25.12 12.32
C LYS A 150 -28.95 -26.13 13.40
N LEU A 151 -28.17 -26.20 14.49
CA LEU A 151 -28.54 -27.02 15.64
C LEU A 151 -29.78 -26.48 16.36
N ALA A 152 -29.95 -25.16 16.45
CA ALA A 152 -31.11 -24.54 17.10
C ALA A 152 -32.43 -24.71 16.33
N GLU A 153 -32.37 -24.91 15.01
CA GLU A 153 -33.56 -25.20 14.18
C GLU A 153 -33.87 -26.72 14.08
N ALA A 154 -32.97 -27.58 14.56
CA ALA A 154 -33.09 -29.04 14.48
C ALA A 154 -33.67 -29.69 15.76
N PHE A 155 -34.04 -28.89 16.76
CA PHE A 155 -34.76 -29.29 17.97
C PHE A 155 -36.05 -28.48 18.11
#